data_AF-A0AAQ0EAJ6-F1
#
_entry.id   AF-A0AAQ0EAJ6-F1
#
_cell.length_a   1.000
_cell.length_b   1.000
_cell.length_c   1.000
_cell.angle_alpha   90.00
_cell.angle_beta   90.00
_cell.angle_gamma   90.00
#
_symmetry.space_group_name_H-M   'P 1'
#
loop_
_entity.id
_entity.type
_entity.pdbx_description
1 polymer ?
#
loop_
_entity_poly.entity_id
_entity_poly.type
_entity_poly.pdbx_seq_one_letter_code
_entity_poly.pdbx_strand_id
1 'polypeptide(L)'
;MFEIWDEHGHATGLTLQALKKRMEGYQGDLMVRYSNKLGLPTTLFVTVKQGIPYQRFKAGSPRLDWEWLAGATNGAMPRTIREQRFEMALAAIH
;
A
#
# COMPACT_ATOMS: atom_id res chain seq x y z
N MET A 1 -3.94 -4.22 1.36
CA MET A 1 -5.16 -3.55 0.87
C MET A 1 -4.87 -2.06 0.79
N PHE A 2 -5.38 -1.40 -0.24
CA PHE A 2 -5.16 0.02 -0.51
C PHE A 2 -6.47 0.78 -0.51
N GLU A 3 -6.36 2.07 -0.22
CA GLU A 3 -7.41 3.06 -0.38
C GLU A 3 -6.86 4.23 -1.19
N ILE A 4 -7.72 4.88 -1.96
CA ILE A 4 -7.34 5.98 -2.84
C ILE A 4 -8.33 7.13 -2.70
N TRP A 5 -7.80 8.34 -2.58
CA TRP A 5 -8.56 9.58 -2.71
C TRP A 5 -8.02 10.33 -3.91
N ASP A 6 -8.91 10.63 -4.84
CA ASP A 6 -8.67 11.43 -6.03
C ASP A 6 -9.87 12.36 -6.28
N GLU A 7 -9.85 13.12 -7.37
CA GLU A 7 -10.95 14.04 -7.71
C GLU A 7 -12.30 13.34 -7.97
N HIS A 8 -12.28 12.04 -8.30
CA HIS A 8 -13.49 11.23 -8.50
C HIS A 8 -14.01 10.65 -7.17
N GLY A 9 -13.39 11.00 -6.05
CA GLY A 9 -13.80 10.60 -4.71
C GLY A 9 -12.90 9.55 -4.07
N HIS A 10 -13.49 8.71 -3.23
CA HIS A 10 -12.79 7.71 -2.42
C HIS A 10 -13.12 6.30 -2.88
N ALA A 11 -12.10 5.46 -3.03
CA ALA A 11 -12.26 4.02 -3.18
C ALA A 11 -11.41 3.25 -2.17
N THR A 12 -11.97 2.16 -1.65
CA THR A 12 -11.35 1.29 -0.62
C THR A 12 -11.31 -0.15 -1.08
N GLY A 13 -10.60 -1.01 -0.35
CA GLY A 13 -10.56 -2.44 -0.66
C GLY A 13 -9.68 -2.83 -1.85
N LEU A 14 -8.86 -1.90 -2.36
CA LEU A 14 -8.12 -2.12 -3.61
C LEU A 14 -6.96 -3.11 -3.40
N THR A 15 -6.80 -4.02 -4.35
CA THR A 15 -5.57 -4.80 -4.52
C THR A 15 -4.49 -3.96 -5.20
N LEU A 16 -3.23 -4.40 -5.18
CA LEU A 16 -2.15 -3.71 -5.91
C LEU A 16 -2.46 -3.60 -7.41
N GLN A 17 -3.04 -4.65 -8.01
CA GLN A 17 -3.41 -4.66 -9.42
C GLN A 17 -4.57 -3.70 -9.72
N ALA A 18 -5.58 -3.66 -8.86
CA ALA A 18 -6.68 -2.70 -9.01
C ALA A 18 -6.19 -1.25 -8.87
N LEU A 19 -5.25 -1.00 -7.97
CA LEU A 19 -4.59 0.30 -7.82
C LEU A 19 -3.83 0.69 -9.09
N LYS A 20 -3.02 -0.21 -9.66
CA LYS A 20 -2.31 0.01 -10.94
C LYS A 20 -3.27 0.37 -12.06
N LYS A 21 -4.30 -0.46 -12.28
CA LYS A 21 -5.30 -0.25 -13.33
C LYS A 21 -6.04 1.08 -13.19
N ARG A 22 -6.35 1.50 -11.95
CA ARG A 22 -6.98 2.80 -11.70
C ARG A 22 -6.05 3.95 -12.10
N MET A 23 -4.76 3.86 -11.82
CA MET A 23 -3.79 4.91 -12.16
C MET A 23 -3.48 5.01 -13.66
N GLU A 24 -3.61 3.92 -14.43
CA GLU A 24 -3.36 3.92 -15.89
C GLU A 24 -4.26 4.90 -16.65
N GLY A 25 -5.52 5.02 -16.23
CA GLY A 25 -6.51 5.93 -16.84
C GLY A 25 -6.66 7.27 -16.12
N TYR A 26 -5.80 7.58 -15.13
CA TYR A 26 -5.92 8.76 -14.28
C TYR A 26 -4.88 9.83 -14.64
N GLN A 27 -5.23 11.09 -14.41
CA GLN A 27 -4.34 12.25 -14.58
C GLN A 27 -4.60 13.21 -13.43
N GLY A 28 -3.56 13.58 -12.68
CA GLY A 28 -3.69 14.50 -11.54
C GLY A 28 -3.07 13.96 -10.27
N ASP A 29 -3.42 14.57 -9.14
CA ASP A 29 -2.90 14.23 -7.83
C ASP A 29 -3.85 13.30 -7.09
N LEU A 30 -3.29 12.26 -6.46
CA LEU A 30 -4.03 11.33 -5.63
C LEU A 30 -3.27 10.98 -4.35
N MET A 31 -4.02 10.54 -3.36
CA MET A 31 -3.50 10.02 -2.10
C MET A 31 -3.81 8.53 -2.02
N VAL A 32 -2.79 7.71 -1.76
CA VAL A 32 -2.94 6.28 -1.50
C VAL A 32 -2.69 6.01 -0.02
N ARG A 33 -3.61 5.34 0.66
CA ARG A 33 -3.40 4.80 2.01
C ARG A 33 -3.25 3.30 1.95
N TYR A 34 -2.33 2.77 2.75
CA TYR A 34 -2.10 1.33 2.91
C TYR A 34 -1.59 1.03 4.32
N SER A 35 -1.70 -0.23 4.74
CA SER A 35 -1.01 -0.71 5.94
C SER A 35 0.39 -1.17 5.56
N ASN A 36 1.42 -0.57 6.13
CA ASN A 36 2.80 -0.98 5.90
C ASN A 36 3.12 -2.33 6.56
N LYS A 37 4.35 -2.84 6.40
CA LYS A 37 4.82 -4.09 7.02
C LYS A 37 4.63 -4.21 8.54
N LEU A 38 4.52 -3.08 9.24
CA LEU A 38 4.30 -3.04 10.70
C LEU A 38 2.80 -2.99 11.06
N GLY A 39 1.91 -3.05 10.06
CA GLY A 39 0.48 -2.88 10.24
C GLY A 39 0.04 -1.42 10.46
N LEU A 40 0.97 -0.46 10.36
CA LEU A 40 0.66 0.95 10.60
C LEU A 40 0.06 1.60 9.34
N PRO A 41 -0.96 2.46 9.50
CA PRO A 41 -1.52 3.22 8.38
C PRO A 41 -0.43 4.16 7.83
N THR A 42 -0.19 4.07 6.53
CA THR A 42 0.81 4.86 5.82
C THR A 42 0.18 5.50 4.60
N THR A 43 0.54 6.76 4.34
CA THR A 43 0.00 7.56 3.25
C THR A 43 1.10 7.84 2.23
N LEU A 44 0.78 7.66 0.95
CA LEU A 44 1.63 7.98 -0.18
C LEU A 44 0.91 9.01 -1.06
N PHE A 45 1.58 10.10 -1.37
CA PHE A 45 1.08 11.12 -2.28
C PHE A 45 1.71 10.97 -3.65
N VAL A 46 0.87 10.88 -4.67
CA VAL A 46 1.26 10.54 -6.04
C VAL A 46 0.69 11.57 -7.00
N THR A 47 1.51 12.02 -7.94
CA THR A 47 1.04 12.76 -9.12
C THR A 47 1.09 11.80 -10.30
N VAL A 48 -0.01 11.59 -11.01
CA VAL A 48 -0.08 10.77 -12.22
C VAL A 48 -0.02 11.68 -13.45
N LYS A 49 0.95 11.42 -14.32
CA LYS A 49 1.11 12.10 -15.61
C LYS A 49 1.10 11.06 -16.72
N GLN A 50 0.14 11.14 -17.63
CA GLN A 50 -0.03 10.21 -18.76
C GLN A 50 -0.08 8.74 -18.30
N GLY A 51 -0.83 8.46 -17.23
CA GLY A 51 -0.92 7.12 -16.63
C GLY A 51 0.33 6.67 -15.86
N ILE A 52 1.36 7.52 -15.75
CA ILE A 52 2.59 7.23 -15.01
C ILE A 52 2.54 7.90 -13.62
N PRO A 53 2.56 7.14 -12.52
CA PRO A 53 2.59 7.69 -11.17
C PRO A 53 3.99 8.11 -10.73
N TYR A 54 4.09 9.26 -10.07
CA TYR A 54 5.32 9.84 -9.51
C TYR A 54 5.13 10.21 -8.03
N GLN A 55 6.15 10.02 -7.21
CA GLN A 55 6.10 10.24 -5.76
C GLN A 55 6.39 11.71 -5.44
N ARG A 56 5.41 12.45 -4.93
CA ARG A 56 5.46 13.92 -4.87
C ARG A 56 6.46 14.49 -3.86
N PHE A 57 6.71 13.79 -2.75
CA PHE A 57 7.56 14.28 -1.64
C PHE A 57 8.97 13.68 -1.61
N LYS A 58 9.41 13.06 -2.70
CA LYS A 58 10.78 12.57 -2.85
C LYS A 58 11.55 13.49 -3.79
N ALA A 59 12.84 13.68 -3.52
CA ALA A 59 13.71 14.51 -4.37
C ALA A 59 13.65 14.04 -5.83
N GLY A 60 13.39 14.98 -6.75
CA GLY A 60 13.24 14.68 -8.18
C GLY A 60 11.91 14.03 -8.58
N SER A 61 10.95 13.89 -7.66
CA SER A 61 9.65 13.27 -7.87
C SER A 61 9.72 11.95 -8.66
N PRO A 62 10.46 10.95 -8.17
CA PRO A 62 10.73 9.71 -8.90
C PRO A 62 9.43 8.96 -9.21
N ARG A 63 9.45 8.20 -10.31
CA ARG A 63 8.37 7.27 -10.65
C ARG A 63 8.06 6.36 -9.46
N LEU A 64 6.79 6.01 -9.27
CA LEU A 64 6.39 5.04 -8.27
C LEU A 64 6.98 3.67 -8.63
N ASP A 65 7.79 3.15 -7.73
CA ASP A 65 8.27 1.77 -7.79
C ASP A 65 7.19 0.84 -7.25
N TRP A 66 6.61 0.06 -8.16
CA TRP A 66 5.54 -0.87 -7.85
C TRP A 66 6.01 -2.11 -7.08
N GLU A 67 7.25 -2.56 -7.27
CA GLU A 67 7.81 -3.69 -6.54
C GLU A 67 8.10 -3.30 -5.09
N TRP A 68 8.67 -2.10 -4.91
CA TRP A 68 8.80 -1.50 -3.59
C TRP A 68 7.45 -1.39 -2.90
N LEU A 69 6.41 -0.86 -3.57
CA LEU A 69 5.08 -0.71 -2.96
C LEU A 69 4.47 -2.06 -2.60
N ALA A 70 4.62 -3.08 -3.46
CA ALA A 70 4.19 -4.44 -3.16
C ALA A 70 4.84 -4.96 -1.87
N GLY A 71 6.16 -4.81 -1.77
CA GLY A 71 6.92 -5.21 -0.59
C GLY A 71 6.59 -4.37 0.64
N ALA A 72 6.34 -3.07 0.50
CA ALA A 72 6.09 -2.15 1.61
C ALA A 72 4.77 -2.43 2.35
N THR A 73 3.81 -3.10 1.70
CA THR A 73 2.55 -3.48 2.33
C THR A 73 2.69 -4.70 3.25
N ASN A 74 1.80 -4.81 4.24
CA ASN A 74 1.71 -5.97 5.14
C ASN A 74 1.33 -7.30 4.45
N GLY A 75 1.41 -7.40 3.12
CA GLY A 75 0.90 -8.51 2.33
C GLY A 75 1.84 -9.70 2.17
N ALA A 76 3.05 -9.66 2.73
CA ALA A 76 4.06 -10.72 2.56
C ALA A 76 4.77 -11.14 3.86
N MET A 77 4.09 -11.09 5.01
CA MET A 77 4.44 -11.99 6.11
C MET A 77 3.44 -13.15 6.11
N PRO A 78 3.90 -14.41 6.04
CA PRO A 78 3.06 -15.54 6.45
C PRO A 78 2.46 -15.21 7.82
N ARG A 79 1.13 -15.34 7.97
CA ARG A 79 0.42 -15.16 9.25
C ARG A 79 0.97 -16.04 10.38
N THR A 80 1.84 -17.00 10.07
CA THR A 80 2.39 -17.98 11.00
C THR A 80 3.18 -17.39 12.17
N ILE A 81 3.82 -16.22 12.09
CA ILE A 81 4.63 -15.74 13.23
C ILE A 81 3.78 -15.04 14.31
N ARG A 82 2.67 -14.39 13.95
CA ARG A 82 1.82 -13.70 14.94
C ARG A 82 0.94 -14.67 15.73
N GLU A 83 0.53 -15.78 15.10
CA GLU A 83 -0.26 -16.83 15.74
C GLU A 83 0.63 -17.87 16.48
N GLN A 84 1.81 -18.24 15.96
CA GLN A 84 2.71 -19.18 16.68
C GLN A 84 3.26 -18.64 17.99
N ARG A 85 3.46 -17.32 18.12
CA ARG A 85 3.97 -16.74 19.38
C ARG A 85 2.91 -16.68 20.48
N PHE A 86 1.63 -16.64 20.13
CA PHE A 86 0.54 -16.67 21.11
C PHE A 86 0.24 -18.11 21.55
N GLU A 87 0.26 -19.07 20.61
CA GLU A 87 0.05 -20.50 20.89
C GLU A 87 1.22 -21.13 21.67
N MET A 88 2.49 -20.79 21.36
CA MET A 88 3.63 -21.28 22.17
C MET A 88 3.64 -20.72 23.59
N ALA A 89 3.15 -19.49 23.80
CA ALA A 89 3.04 -18.90 25.14
C ALA A 89 1.92 -19.58 25.96
N LEU A 90 0.84 -20.03 25.31
CA LEU A 90 -0.22 -20.81 25.96
C LEU A 90 0.21 -22.26 26.27
N ALA A 91 0.99 -22.89 25.37
CA ALA A 91 1.49 -24.25 25.54
C ALA A 91 2.58 -24.39 26.62
N ALA A 92 3.22 -23.29 27.02
CA ALA A 92 4.22 -23.26 28.08
C ALA A 92 3.62 -23.12 29.50
N ILE A 93 2.29 -23.14 29.64
CA ILE A 93 1.54 -23.01 30.91
C ILE A 93 0.86 -24.34 31.31
N HIS A 94 1.17 -25.46 30.63
CA HIS A 94 0.85 -26.82 31.06
C HIS A 94 2.10 -27.68 31.13
#